data_AF-A0A7S0WLV9-F1
#
_entry.id   AF-A0A7S0WLV9-F1
#
_cell.length_a   1.000
_cell.length_b   1.000
_cell.length_c   1.000
_cell.angle_alpha   90.00
_cell.angle_beta   90.00
_cell.angle_gamma   90.00
#
_symmetry.space_group_name_H-M   'P 1'
#
loop_
_entity.id
_entity.type
_entity.pdbx_description
1 polymer ?
#
loop_
_entity_poly.entity_id
_entity_poly.type
_entity_poly.pdbx_seq_one_letter_code
_entity_poly.pdbx_strand_id
1 'polypeptide(L)'
;ELRKGRKQSHWIWYVLPQMIGENGGWNNLYFALRSRREAVAYLKHAVLGARYIECCQAIMGQLESGTRLIKLMGWDVDAIKLHQSLTTFYLAAVTGCLPKDTVQLLGRLLCLLGAQLRQEQLHSLLLGEEEA
;
A
#
# COMPACT_ATOMS: atom_id res chain seq x y z
N GLU A 1 -13.26 -5.47 -4.61
CA GLU A 1 -12.41 -4.96 -5.71
C GLU A 1 -11.04 -5.62 -5.72
N LEU A 2 -10.27 -5.55 -4.63
CA LEU A 2 -8.94 -6.17 -4.53
C LEU A 2 -8.91 -7.64 -4.96
N ARG A 3 -9.80 -8.48 -4.43
CA ARG A 3 -9.92 -9.90 -4.84
C ARG A 3 -10.28 -10.11 -6.32
N LYS A 4 -10.87 -9.10 -6.97
CA LYS A 4 -11.21 -9.11 -8.41
C LYS A 4 -10.05 -8.57 -9.27
N GLY A 5 -8.92 -8.21 -8.68
CA GLY A 5 -7.71 -7.80 -9.40
C GLY A 5 -7.71 -6.38 -9.95
N ARG A 6 -8.72 -5.55 -9.61
CA ARG A 6 -8.76 -4.14 -10.03
C ARG A 6 -9.62 -3.28 -9.11
N LYS A 7 -9.02 -2.24 -8.55
CA LYS A 7 -9.69 -1.13 -7.87
C LYS A 7 -10.46 -0.28 -8.88
N GLN A 8 -11.67 0.13 -8.51
CA GLN A 8 -12.62 0.88 -9.33
C GLN A 8 -13.22 2.08 -8.61
N SER A 9 -13.37 2.04 -7.28
CA SER A 9 -14.05 3.10 -6.52
C SER A 9 -13.11 3.91 -5.59
N HIS A 10 -13.63 4.99 -5.02
CA HIS A 10 -12.87 6.00 -4.28
C HIS A 10 -12.73 5.67 -2.79
N TRP A 11 -11.78 4.80 -2.45
CA TRP A 11 -11.58 4.35 -1.06
C TRP A 11 -10.14 4.34 -0.55
N ILE A 12 -9.17 4.69 -1.39
CA ILE A 12 -7.74 4.52 -1.09
C ILE A 12 -7.33 5.14 0.26
N TRP A 13 -7.87 6.33 0.56
CA TRP A 13 -7.48 7.13 1.73
C TRP A 13 -7.88 6.54 3.07
N TYR A 14 -9.07 5.91 3.15
CA TYR A 14 -9.61 5.42 4.41
C TYR A 14 -9.47 3.90 4.60
N VAL A 15 -9.17 3.16 3.52
CA VAL A 15 -8.86 1.72 3.60
C VAL A 15 -7.34 1.49 3.71
N LEU A 16 -6.54 2.27 3.00
CA LEU A 16 -5.07 2.19 3.01
C LEU A 16 -4.48 3.55 3.38
N PRO A 17 -4.75 4.06 4.60
CA PRO A 17 -4.27 5.37 5.01
C PRO A 17 -2.75 5.38 5.11
N GLN A 18 -2.18 6.57 4.98
CA GLN A 18 -0.76 6.82 5.08
C GLN A 18 -0.50 8.06 5.93
N MET A 19 0.72 8.21 6.46
CA MET A 19 1.16 9.50 6.97
C MET A 19 1.46 10.41 5.77
N ILE A 20 1.01 11.65 5.82
CA ILE A 20 1.35 12.68 4.83
C ILE A 20 1.83 13.95 5.53
N GLY A 21 2.63 14.73 4.82
CA GLY A 21 2.90 16.12 5.21
C GLY A 21 1.71 17.04 4.89
N GLU A 22 1.94 18.34 4.92
CA GLU A 22 0.88 19.35 4.71
C GLU A 22 0.37 19.44 3.26
N ASN A 23 0.96 18.67 2.34
CA ASN A 23 0.65 18.70 0.92
C ASN A 23 -0.32 17.57 0.54
N GLY A 24 -1.48 17.93 0.00
CA GLY A 24 -2.42 16.98 -0.59
C GLY A 24 -3.85 17.53 -0.68
N GLY A 25 -4.69 16.88 -1.49
CA GLY A 25 -6.13 17.17 -1.52
C GLY A 25 -6.82 16.86 -0.19
N TRP A 26 -8.01 17.42 0.00
CA TRP A 26 -8.76 17.34 1.27
C TRP A 26 -8.87 15.91 1.83
N ASN A 27 -9.20 14.92 0.99
CA ASN A 27 -9.29 13.50 1.42
C ASN A 27 -7.96 12.93 1.93
N ASN A 28 -6.82 13.31 1.33
CA ASN A 28 -5.51 12.87 1.81
C ASN A 28 -5.27 13.41 3.22
N LEU A 29 -5.54 14.70 3.45
CA LEU A 29 -5.34 15.35 4.75
C LEU A 29 -6.35 14.89 5.81
N TYR A 30 -7.59 14.63 5.42
CA TYR A 30 -8.65 14.22 6.33
C TYR A 30 -8.40 12.83 6.92
N PHE A 31 -8.02 11.85 6.09
CA PHE A 31 -7.77 10.46 6.51
C PHE A 31 -6.29 10.16 6.85
N ALA A 32 -5.42 11.17 6.85
CA ALA A 32 -4.03 11.01 7.18
C ALA A 32 -3.82 10.48 8.60
N LEU A 33 -2.91 9.52 8.74
CA LEU A 33 -2.38 9.16 10.05
C LEU A 33 -1.52 10.32 10.56
N ARG A 34 -1.80 10.78 11.79
CA ARG A 34 -1.13 11.92 12.44
C ARG A 34 0.16 11.53 13.13
N SER A 35 0.33 10.25 13.46
CA SER A 35 1.53 9.79 14.15
C SER A 35 1.76 8.29 13.98
N ARG A 36 3.00 7.88 14.28
CA ARG A 36 3.34 6.46 14.41
C ARG A 36 2.54 5.75 15.51
N ARG A 37 2.20 6.43 16.61
CA ARG A 37 1.35 5.86 17.68
C ARG A 37 -0.05 5.55 17.17
N GLU A 38 -0.61 6.43 16.35
CA GLU A 38 -1.90 6.20 15.69
C GLU A 38 -1.84 5.01 14.73
N ALA A 39 -0.78 4.90 13.92
CA ALA A 39 -0.59 3.74 13.04
C ALA A 39 -0.51 2.41 13.83
N VAL A 40 0.18 2.40 14.96
CA VAL A 40 0.23 1.23 15.86
C VAL A 40 -1.16 0.94 16.44
N ALA A 41 -1.89 1.96 16.90
CA ALA A 41 -3.24 1.81 17.42
C ALA A 41 -4.21 1.29 16.36
N TYR A 42 -4.10 1.77 15.12
CA TYR A 42 -4.87 1.32 13.98
C TYR A 42 -4.66 -0.18 13.73
N LEU A 43 -3.41 -0.66 13.72
CA LEU A 43 -3.12 -2.10 13.56
C LEU A 43 -3.61 -2.95 14.73
N LYS A 44 -3.61 -2.41 15.96
CA LYS A 44 -4.11 -3.12 17.15
C LYS A 44 -5.64 -3.06 17.28
N HIS A 45 -6.31 -2.19 16.54
CA HIS A 45 -7.75 -2.05 16.59
C HIS A 45 -8.45 -3.28 15.98
N ALA A 46 -9.38 -3.88 16.73
CA ALA A 46 -10.00 -5.16 16.37
C ALA A 46 -10.61 -5.20 14.96
N VAL A 47 -11.29 -4.11 14.55
CA VAL A 47 -11.89 -4.02 13.20
C VAL A 47 -10.91 -3.51 12.14
N LEU A 48 -10.32 -2.32 12.35
CA LEU A 48 -9.47 -1.65 11.36
C LEU A 48 -8.19 -2.45 11.05
N GLY A 49 -7.51 -2.95 12.08
CA GLY A 49 -6.32 -3.79 11.91
C GLY A 49 -6.63 -5.05 11.12
N ALA A 50 -7.68 -5.78 11.49
CA ALA A 50 -8.11 -6.98 10.77
C ALA A 50 -8.41 -6.71 9.29
N ARG A 51 -9.15 -5.63 8.99
CA ARG A 51 -9.48 -5.24 7.61
C ARG A 51 -8.26 -4.85 6.79
N TYR A 52 -7.31 -4.15 7.39
CA TYR A 52 -6.06 -3.78 6.72
C TYR A 52 -5.24 -5.01 6.36
N ILE A 53 -5.12 -5.96 7.27
CA ILE A 53 -4.44 -7.23 7.02
C ILE A 53 -5.14 -8.05 5.94
N GLU A 54 -6.47 -8.13 5.95
CA GLU A 54 -7.24 -8.79 4.90
C GLU A 54 -6.99 -8.16 3.52
N CYS A 55 -6.92 -6.82 3.46
CA CYS A 55 -6.60 -6.10 2.23
C CYS A 55 -5.17 -6.39 1.76
N CYS A 56 -4.18 -6.41 2.66
CA CYS A 56 -2.80 -6.77 2.35
C CYS A 56 -2.69 -8.20 1.81
N GLN A 57 -3.41 -9.15 2.40
CA GLN A 57 -3.46 -10.54 1.92
C GLN A 57 -4.09 -10.63 0.53
N ALA A 58 -5.19 -9.92 0.28
CA ALA A 58 -5.83 -9.88 -1.03
C ALA A 58 -4.89 -9.28 -2.10
N ILE A 59 -4.17 -8.20 -1.76
CA ILE A 59 -3.17 -7.60 -2.65
C ILE A 59 -2.05 -8.60 -2.93
N MET A 60 -1.46 -9.20 -1.90
CA MET A 60 -0.38 -10.17 -2.04
C MET A 60 -0.76 -11.32 -2.97
N GLY A 61 -1.95 -11.92 -2.78
CA GLY A 61 -2.43 -12.99 -3.66
C GLY A 61 -2.59 -12.56 -5.13
N GLN A 62 -3.01 -11.32 -5.39
CA GLN A 62 -3.09 -10.80 -6.76
C GLN A 62 -1.70 -10.60 -7.37
N LEU A 63 -0.76 -10.02 -6.62
CA LEU A 63 0.60 -9.79 -7.12
C LEU A 63 1.36 -11.11 -7.36
N GLU A 64 1.21 -12.09 -6.46
CA GLU A 64 1.78 -13.43 -6.60
C GLU A 64 1.17 -14.18 -7.81
N SER A 65 -0.10 -13.92 -8.15
CA SER A 65 -0.73 -14.44 -9.38
C SER A 65 -0.28 -13.74 -10.67
N GLY A 66 0.63 -12.77 -10.58
CA GLY A 66 1.16 -12.04 -11.74
C GLY A 66 0.36 -10.78 -12.11
N THR A 67 -0.61 -10.36 -11.31
CA THR A 67 -1.30 -9.09 -11.55
C THR A 67 -0.34 -7.92 -11.30
N ARG A 68 -0.20 -7.03 -12.28
CA ARG A 68 0.62 -5.81 -12.16
C ARG A 68 0.02 -4.85 -11.14
N LEU A 69 0.87 -4.23 -10.33
CA LEU A 69 0.46 -3.26 -9.30
C LEU A 69 -0.43 -2.13 -9.83
N ILE A 70 -0.01 -1.48 -10.91
CA ILE A 70 -0.76 -0.37 -11.52
C ILE A 70 -2.16 -0.84 -11.95
N LYS A 71 -2.25 -2.04 -12.54
CA LYS A 71 -3.54 -2.64 -12.94
C LYS A 71 -4.42 -2.94 -11.72
N LEU A 72 -3.83 -3.48 -10.65
CA LEU A 72 -4.54 -3.78 -9.41
C LEU A 72 -5.09 -2.52 -8.75
N MET A 73 -4.29 -1.46 -8.67
CA MET A 73 -4.67 -0.20 -8.03
C MET A 73 -5.46 0.72 -8.98
N GLY A 74 -5.54 0.37 -10.25
CA GLY A 74 -6.25 1.11 -11.29
C GLY A 74 -5.46 2.31 -11.82
N TRP A 75 -4.66 2.98 -10.98
CA TRP A 75 -3.91 4.18 -11.29
C TRP A 75 -2.57 4.22 -10.54
N ASP A 76 -1.56 4.85 -11.14
CA ASP A 76 -0.21 5.02 -10.56
C ASP A 76 -0.24 5.76 -9.22
N VAL A 77 -1.09 6.79 -9.13
CA VAL A 77 -1.26 7.58 -7.90
C VAL A 77 -1.72 6.71 -6.73
N ASP A 78 -2.59 5.73 -6.98
CA ASP A 78 -3.08 4.83 -5.93
C ASP A 78 -2.08 3.70 -5.63
N ALA A 79 -1.25 3.30 -6.59
CA ALA A 79 -0.10 2.45 -6.34
C ALA A 79 0.94 3.11 -5.42
N ILE A 80 1.23 4.40 -5.63
CA ILE A 80 2.11 5.19 -4.76
C ILE A 80 1.53 5.28 -3.34
N LYS A 81 0.24 5.57 -3.20
CA LYS A 81 -0.42 5.62 -1.87
C LYS A 81 -0.37 4.28 -1.14
N LEU A 82 -0.58 3.16 -1.85
CA LEU A 82 -0.43 1.83 -1.27
C LEU A 82 1.00 1.62 -0.73
N HIS A 83 2.03 1.98 -1.50
CA HIS A 83 3.41 1.87 -1.04
C HIS A 83 3.67 2.73 0.21
N GLN A 84 3.18 3.97 0.24
CA GLN A 84 3.30 4.88 1.40
C GLN A 84 2.57 4.33 2.63
N SER A 85 1.36 3.79 2.44
CA SER A 85 0.59 3.14 3.49
C SER A 85 1.34 1.94 4.06
N LEU A 86 1.79 1.02 3.22
CA LEU A 86 2.52 -0.17 3.67
C LEU A 86 3.83 0.17 4.36
N THR A 87 4.56 1.18 3.88
CA THR A 87 5.79 1.64 4.53
C THR A 87 5.49 2.15 5.94
N THR A 88 4.44 2.98 6.08
CA THR A 88 3.98 3.51 7.37
C THR A 88 3.62 2.36 8.32
N PHE A 89 2.82 1.42 7.86
CA PHE A 89 2.31 0.33 8.69
C PHE A 89 3.35 -0.75 8.99
N TYR A 90 4.30 -1.01 8.09
CA TYR A 90 5.43 -1.91 8.37
C TYR A 90 6.30 -1.35 9.51
N LEU A 91 6.66 -0.06 9.44
CA LEU A 91 7.42 0.60 10.51
C LEU A 91 6.63 0.62 11.83
N ALA A 92 5.31 0.87 11.77
CA ALA A 92 4.45 0.77 12.94
C ALA A 92 4.42 -0.66 13.51
N ALA A 93 4.31 -1.68 12.67
CA ALA A 93 4.25 -3.08 13.10
C ALA A 93 5.53 -3.52 13.81
N VAL A 94 6.69 -3.23 13.22
CA VAL A 94 8.01 -3.55 13.80
C VAL A 94 8.16 -2.90 15.17
N THR A 95 7.76 -1.63 15.26
CA THR A 95 8.06 -0.83 16.44
C THR A 95 7.00 -0.88 17.53
N GLY A 96 5.77 -1.23 17.19
CA GLY A 96 4.69 -1.47 18.13
C GLY A 96 4.69 -2.90 18.69
N CYS A 97 5.70 -3.70 18.33
CA CYS A 97 5.84 -5.12 18.67
C CYS A 97 4.58 -5.92 18.30
N LEU A 98 4.08 -5.72 17.08
CA LEU A 98 2.94 -6.47 16.56
C LEU A 98 3.33 -7.94 16.32
N PRO A 99 2.34 -8.86 16.20
CA PRO A 99 2.61 -10.27 15.92
C PRO A 99 3.57 -10.47 14.73
N LYS A 100 4.45 -11.46 14.82
CA LYS A 100 5.48 -11.73 13.80
C LYS A 100 4.88 -11.91 12.40
N ASP A 101 3.74 -12.58 12.31
CA ASP A 101 3.06 -12.83 11.03
C ASP A 101 2.61 -11.53 10.36
N THR A 102 2.17 -10.54 11.14
CA THR A 102 1.85 -9.20 10.62
C THR A 102 3.08 -8.53 10.05
N VAL A 103 4.19 -8.53 10.79
CA VAL A 103 5.45 -7.93 10.34
C VAL A 103 5.96 -8.62 9.06
N GLN A 104 5.89 -9.95 9.00
CA GLN A 104 6.31 -10.74 7.84
C GLN A 104 5.44 -10.49 6.61
N LEU A 105 4.12 -10.44 6.77
CA LEU A 105 3.18 -10.13 5.69
C LEU A 105 3.50 -8.77 5.07
N LEU A 106 3.60 -7.72 5.90
CA LEU A 106 3.86 -6.37 5.43
C LEU A 106 5.25 -6.24 4.78
N GLY A 107 6.27 -6.88 5.37
CA GLY A 107 7.61 -6.91 4.81
C GLY A 107 7.68 -7.60 3.45
N ARG A 108 7.08 -8.80 3.32
CA ARG A 108 7.00 -9.53 2.04
C ARG A 108 6.30 -8.71 0.98
N LEU A 109 5.18 -8.09 1.33
CA LEU A 109 4.41 -7.29 0.38
C LEU A 109 5.21 -6.06 -0.08
N LEU A 110 5.91 -5.36 0.83
CA LEU A 110 6.82 -4.26 0.46
C LEU A 110 7.93 -4.72 -0.49
N CYS A 111 8.55 -5.87 -0.24
CA CYS A 111 9.57 -6.42 -1.14
C CYS A 111 9.01 -6.70 -2.54
N LEU A 112 7.79 -7.26 -2.62
CA LEU A 112 7.14 -7.59 -3.88
C LEU A 112 6.76 -6.32 -4.67
N LEU A 113 6.21 -5.30 -3.99
CA LEU A 113 5.94 -4.00 -4.60
C LEU A 113 7.23 -3.35 -5.13
N GLY A 114 8.29 -3.37 -4.34
CA GLY A 114 9.58 -2.82 -4.75
C GLY A 114 10.18 -3.55 -5.97
N ALA A 115 9.95 -4.86 -6.10
CA ALA A 115 10.37 -5.61 -7.29
C ALA A 115 9.58 -5.21 -8.54
N GLN A 116 8.25 -5.06 -8.44
CA GLN A 116 7.42 -4.64 -9.57
C GLN A 116 7.69 -3.20 -9.99
N LEU A 117 7.82 -2.26 -9.04
CA LEU A 117 8.12 -0.85 -9.36
C LEU A 117 9.48 -0.70 -10.06
N ARG A 118 10.51 -1.46 -9.63
CA ARG A 118 11.81 -1.48 -10.32
C ARG A 118 11.71 -2.05 -11.74
N GLN A 119 10.95 -3.12 -11.94
CA GLN A 119 10.73 -3.67 -13.28
C GLN A 119 10.02 -2.67 -14.19
N GLU A 120 9.03 -1.94 -13.69
CA GLU A 120 8.30 -0.94 -14.47
C GLU A 120 9.18 0.27 -14.81
N GLN A 121 10.00 0.74 -13.86
CA GLN A 121 10.98 1.81 -14.13
C GLN A 121 12.05 1.37 -15.14
N LEU A 122 12.59 0.15 -15.01
CA LEU A 122 13.55 -0.40 -15.97
C LEU A 122 12.94 -0.54 -17.36
N HIS A 123 11.71 -1.04 -17.45
CA HIS A 123 11.00 -1.17 -18.73
C HIS A 123 10.71 0.21 -19.35
N SER A 124 10.34 1.21 -18.53
CA SER A 124 10.19 2.60 -19.00
C SER A 124 11.50 3.22 -19.47
N LEU A 125 12.63 2.89 -18.84
CA LEU A 125 13.96 3.37 -19.25
C LEU A 125 14.45 2.67 -20.53
N LEU A 126 14.22 1.36 -20.65
CA LEU A 126 14.62 0.57 -21.82
C LEU A 126 13.77 0.85 -23.06
N LEU A 127 12.52 1.25 -22.87
CA LEU A 127 11.63 1.69 -23.95
C LEU A 127 11.60 3.22 -24.11
N GLY A 128 12.38 3.95 -23.32
CA GLY A 128 12.36 5.41 -23.19
C GLY A 128 13.48 6.16 -23.93
N GLU A 129 13.89 5.67 -25.10
CA GLU A 129 14.52 6.48 -26.17
C GLU A 129 13.62 6.65 -27.41
N GLU A 130 12.31 6.35 -27.30
CA GLU A 130 11.35 6.68 -28.35
C GLU A 130 10.09 7.29 -27.74
N GLU A 131 10.10 8.61 -27.52
CA GLU A 131 9.05 9.51 -28.01
C GLU A 131 9.37 10.97 -27.60
N ALA A 132 9.22 11.84 -28.58
CA ALA A 132 9.54 13.27 -28.61
C ALA A 132 8.45 14.15 -27.96
#